data_AF-A0A7S3RQ07-F1
#
_entry.id   AF-A0A7S3RQ07-F1
#
_cell.length_a   1.000
_cell.length_b   1.000
_cell.length_c   1.000
_cell.angle_alpha   90.00
_cell.angle_beta   90.00
_cell.angle_gamma   90.00
#
_symmetry.space_group_name_H-M   'P 1'
#
loop_
_entity.id
_entity.type
_entity.pdbx_description
1 polymer ?
#
loop_
_entity_poly.entity_id
_entity_poly.type
_entity_poly.pdbx_seq_one_letter_code
_entity_poly.pdbx_strand_id
1 'polypeptide(L)'
;DLKPSNVMSSADDTQVQFIDFELAGAHYRGYDLHKIFRTGLPATEASQKNIDLFLKAYMSALRGAGSLKHNGAASPAIQGFVATEQMGPTLEELQGEAAASEPLTWLEAAVFFWFATVEYPSQANEWGPLALDRWNNYLATAHKIEEGGVAAVMLERARRQRRGKGTIATSSVD
;
A
#
# COMPACT_ATOMS: atom_id res chain seq x y z
N ASP A 1 -9.00 4.95 3.11
CA ASP A 1 -9.15 4.09 4.30
C ASP A 1 -9.68 2.72 3.89
N LEU A 2 -8.82 1.83 3.36
CA LEU A 2 -9.26 0.54 2.81
C LEU A 2 -9.39 -0.54 3.90
N LYS A 3 -10.35 -0.36 4.79
CA LYS A 3 -10.75 -1.36 5.81
C LYS A 3 -11.87 -2.26 5.26
N PRO A 4 -12.08 -3.48 5.82
CA PRO A 4 -13.08 -4.43 5.31
C PRO A 4 -14.50 -3.85 5.20
N SER A 5 -14.90 -2.95 6.11
CA SER A 5 -16.22 -2.29 6.06
C SER A 5 -16.39 -1.37 4.84
N ASN A 6 -15.30 -0.97 4.19
CA ASN A 6 -15.30 -0.06 3.04
C ASN A 6 -15.19 -0.82 1.71
N VAL A 7 -15.39 -2.14 1.74
CA VAL A 7 -15.40 -3.03 0.58
C VAL A 7 -16.78 -3.69 0.51
N MET A 8 -17.51 -3.44 -0.57
CA MET A 8 -18.82 -4.05 -0.83
C MET A 8 -18.71 -5.05 -1.97
N SER A 9 -19.35 -6.22 -1.82
CA SER A 9 -19.54 -7.18 -2.90
C SER A 9 -20.96 -7.07 -3.46
N SER A 10 -21.12 -7.32 -4.76
CA SER A 10 -22.44 -7.59 -5.34
C SER A 10 -23.05 -8.85 -4.73
N ALA A 11 -24.37 -9.03 -4.86
CA ALA A 11 -25.08 -10.18 -4.30
C ALA A 11 -24.60 -11.55 -4.86
N ASP A 12 -23.93 -11.54 -6.01
CA ASP A 12 -23.36 -12.70 -6.68
C ASP A 12 -21.81 -12.78 -6.56
N ASP A 13 -21.20 -11.91 -5.75
CA ASP A 13 -19.74 -11.79 -5.54
C ASP A 13 -18.91 -11.57 -6.81
N THR A 14 -19.54 -11.16 -7.93
CA THR A 14 -18.83 -10.93 -9.19
C THR A 14 -18.21 -9.53 -9.30
N GLN A 15 -18.68 -8.58 -8.49
CA GLN A 15 -18.19 -7.21 -8.47
C GLN A 15 -17.83 -6.78 -7.07
N VAL A 16 -16.70 -6.08 -6.97
CA VAL A 16 -16.26 -5.41 -5.74
C VAL A 16 -16.30 -3.91 -5.96
N GLN A 17 -16.92 -3.19 -5.03
CA GLN A 17 -16.97 -1.74 -5.00
C GLN A 17 -16.30 -1.24 -3.73
N PHE A 18 -15.39 -0.27 -3.89
CA PHE A 18 -14.84 0.48 -2.78
C PHE A 18 -15.73 1.67 -2.49
N ILE A 19 -15.97 1.92 -1.20
CA ILE A 19 -16.74 3.05 -0.71
C ILE A 19 -15.90 3.88 0.26
N ASP A 20 -16.46 5.01 0.71
CA ASP A 20 -15.87 5.83 1.76
C ASP A 20 -14.46 6.36 1.43
N PHE A 21 -14.44 7.33 0.51
CA PHE A 21 -13.24 8.00 -0.01
C PHE A 21 -12.90 9.29 0.75
N GLU A 22 -13.39 9.49 1.98
CA GLU A 22 -13.17 10.73 2.73
C GLU A 22 -11.69 11.03 3.01
N LEU A 23 -10.86 9.98 3.11
CA LEU A 23 -9.41 10.05 3.27
C LEU A 23 -8.64 9.80 1.96
N ALA A 24 -9.30 9.84 0.81
CA ALA A 24 -8.64 9.61 -0.47
C ALA A 24 -7.88 10.85 -0.94
N GLY A 25 -6.68 10.63 -1.49
CA GLY A 25 -5.84 11.69 -2.03
C GLY A 25 -4.61 11.14 -2.73
N ALA A 26 -3.83 12.01 -3.36
CA ALA A 26 -2.54 11.63 -3.90
C ALA A 26 -1.60 11.22 -2.75
N HIS A 27 -1.16 9.96 -2.76
CA HIS A 27 -0.34 9.40 -1.68
C HIS A 27 0.66 8.36 -2.22
N TYR A 28 1.64 7.99 -1.41
CA TYR A 28 2.52 6.86 -1.70
C TYR A 28 1.70 5.56 -1.69
N ARG A 29 1.72 4.81 -2.81
CA ARG A 29 0.96 3.55 -2.95
C ARG A 29 1.31 2.52 -1.87
N GLY A 30 2.57 2.48 -1.41
CA GLY A 30 3.01 1.61 -0.33
C GLY A 30 2.17 1.76 0.94
N TYR A 31 1.62 2.95 1.15
CA TYR A 31 0.78 3.26 2.29
C TYR A 31 -0.55 2.51 2.25
N ASP A 32 -1.29 2.61 1.14
CA ASP A 32 -2.53 1.86 0.95
C ASP A 32 -2.25 0.36 0.91
N LEU A 33 -1.18 -0.06 0.23
CA LEU A 33 -0.77 -1.46 0.16
C LEU A 33 -0.53 -2.04 1.56
N HIS A 34 0.16 -1.32 2.44
CA HIS A 34 0.33 -1.77 3.82
C HIS A 34 -0.99 -1.74 4.60
N LYS A 35 -1.76 -0.64 4.50
CA LYS A 35 -2.98 -0.43 5.30
C LYS A 35 -4.05 -1.50 5.03
N ILE A 36 -4.12 -2.04 3.81
CA ILE A 36 -4.99 -3.19 3.46
C ILE A 36 -4.65 -4.44 4.27
N PHE A 37 -3.36 -4.71 4.50
CA PHE A 37 -2.89 -5.90 5.21
C PHE A 37 -2.63 -5.66 6.70
N ARG A 38 -2.88 -4.44 7.17
CA ARG A 38 -2.71 -4.07 8.57
C ARG A 38 -3.78 -4.73 9.41
N THR A 39 -3.49 -5.93 9.88
CA THR A 39 -4.34 -6.69 10.81
C THR A 39 -3.67 -6.76 12.18
N GLY A 40 -4.45 -6.88 13.24
CA GLY A 40 -3.93 -7.22 14.57
C GLY A 40 -3.54 -8.69 14.71
N LEU A 41 -3.49 -9.45 13.60
CA LEU A 41 -3.18 -10.87 13.60
C LEU A 41 -1.67 -11.09 13.41
N PRO A 42 -1.09 -12.17 13.99
CA PRO A 42 0.31 -12.50 13.78
C PRO A 42 0.62 -12.73 12.30
N ALA A 43 1.80 -12.26 11.86
CA ALA A 43 2.32 -12.61 10.54
C ALA A 43 2.58 -14.14 10.49
N THR A 44 1.89 -14.82 9.59
CA THR A 44 2.08 -16.24 9.26
C THR A 44 2.59 -16.39 7.83
N GLU A 45 3.22 -17.53 7.52
CA GLU A 45 3.61 -17.84 6.14
C GLU A 45 2.42 -17.77 5.17
N ALA A 46 1.24 -18.23 5.61
CA ALA A 46 0.01 -18.13 4.83
C ALA A 46 -0.41 -16.67 4.57
N SER A 47 -0.31 -15.80 5.58
CA SER A 47 -0.59 -14.37 5.40
C SER A 47 0.39 -13.71 4.43
N GLN A 48 1.69 -14.05 4.50
CA GLN A 48 2.69 -13.52 3.58
C GLN A 48 2.44 -13.99 2.15
N LYS A 49 2.06 -15.26 1.96
CA LYS A 49 1.68 -15.79 0.64
C LYS A 49 0.48 -15.05 0.05
N ASN A 50 -0.50 -14.69 0.87
CA ASN A 50 -1.67 -13.93 0.43
C ASN A 50 -1.30 -12.49 0.03
N ILE A 51 -0.42 -11.83 0.80
CA ILE A 51 0.13 -10.52 0.45
C ILE A 51 0.82 -10.61 -0.92
N ASP A 52 1.67 -11.60 -1.13
CA ASP A 52 2.40 -11.77 -2.39
C ASP A 52 1.46 -12.02 -3.58
N LEU A 53 0.39 -12.80 -3.40
CA LEU A 53 -0.62 -13.03 -4.43
C LEU A 53 -1.35 -11.72 -4.79
N PHE A 54 -1.73 -10.93 -3.79
CA PHE A 54 -2.37 -9.65 -4.02
C PHE A 54 -1.43 -8.67 -4.74
N LEU A 55 -0.17 -8.55 -4.31
CA LEU A 55 0.80 -7.66 -4.95
C LEU A 55 1.06 -8.04 -6.41
N LYS A 56 1.08 -9.34 -6.73
CA LYS A 56 1.16 -9.82 -8.13
C LYS A 56 -0.08 -9.42 -8.94
N ALA A 57 -1.27 -9.55 -8.37
CA ALA A 57 -2.51 -9.11 -9.02
C ALA A 57 -2.53 -7.59 -9.23
N TYR A 58 -2.11 -6.81 -8.22
CA TYR A 58 -1.96 -5.36 -8.30
C TYR A 58 -0.96 -4.95 -9.40
N MET A 59 0.20 -5.61 -9.50
CA MET A 59 1.15 -5.38 -10.59
C MET A 59 0.56 -5.68 -11.98
N SER A 60 -0.21 -6.78 -12.10
CA SER A 60 -0.89 -7.13 -13.34
C SER A 60 -1.92 -6.07 -13.72
N ALA A 61 -2.71 -5.62 -12.75
CA ALA A 61 -3.70 -4.56 -12.94
C ALA A 61 -3.05 -3.23 -13.36
N LEU A 62 -1.92 -2.84 -12.75
CA LEU A 62 -1.18 -1.63 -13.17
C LEU A 62 -0.71 -1.70 -14.64
N ARG A 63 -0.30 -2.89 -15.11
CA ARG A 63 0.09 -3.11 -16.51
C ARG A 63 -1.13 -3.12 -17.45
N GLY A 64 -2.22 -3.72 -17.01
CA GLY A 64 -3.48 -3.83 -17.75
C GLY A 64 -4.34 -2.55 -17.73
N ALA A 65 -4.12 -1.63 -16.78
CA ALA A 65 -4.86 -0.37 -16.66
C ALA A 65 -4.64 0.56 -17.86
N GLY A 66 -3.56 0.37 -18.63
CA GLY A 66 -3.39 0.99 -19.95
C GLY A 66 -4.33 0.44 -21.05
N SER A 67 -5.03 -0.66 -20.77
CA SER A 67 -5.89 -1.39 -21.72
C SER A 67 -7.35 -1.54 -21.25
N LEU A 68 -7.74 -0.98 -20.10
CA LEU A 68 -9.13 -1.00 -19.63
C LEU A 68 -9.99 -0.02 -20.45
N LYS A 69 -10.39 -0.43 -21.65
CA LYS A 69 -11.54 0.14 -22.35
C LYS A 69 -12.81 -0.38 -21.68
N HIS A 70 -13.29 0.32 -20.66
CA HIS A 70 -14.65 0.10 -20.17
C HIS A 70 -15.64 0.79 -21.12
N ASN A 71 -16.54 0.02 -21.74
CA ASN A 71 -17.73 0.41 -22.51
C ASN A 71 -17.92 1.93 -22.79
N GLY A 72 -17.21 2.46 -23.78
CA GLY A 72 -17.59 3.69 -24.49
C GLY A 72 -17.32 5.03 -23.82
N ALA A 73 -16.76 5.10 -22.61
CA ALA A 73 -16.28 6.35 -22.03
C ALA A 73 -14.97 6.13 -21.28
N ALA A 74 -13.88 6.67 -21.81
CA ALA A 74 -12.63 6.76 -21.07
C ALA A 74 -12.89 7.56 -19.80
N SER A 75 -12.59 6.97 -18.63
CA SER A 75 -12.55 7.74 -17.39
C SER A 75 -11.43 8.78 -17.52
N PRO A 76 -11.72 10.10 -17.44
CA PRO A 76 -10.71 11.14 -17.60
C PRO A 76 -9.58 11.05 -16.56
N ALA A 77 -9.82 10.36 -15.43
CA ALA A 77 -8.86 10.22 -14.34
C ALA A 77 -7.65 9.32 -14.67
N ILE A 78 -7.72 8.49 -15.72
CA ILE A 78 -6.64 7.53 -16.06
C ILE A 78 -5.82 8.00 -17.28
N GLN A 79 -6.25 9.05 -17.99
CA GLN A 79 -5.60 9.54 -19.22
C GLN A 79 -4.26 10.27 -19.00
N GLY A 80 -3.82 10.49 -17.76
CA GLY A 80 -2.57 11.19 -17.44
C GLY A 80 -1.33 10.31 -17.31
N PHE A 81 -1.47 8.99 -17.15
CA PHE A 81 -0.31 8.09 -17.06
C PHE A 81 0.06 7.58 -18.45
N VAL A 82 0.84 8.38 -19.18
CA VAL A 82 1.54 7.93 -20.37
C VAL A 82 2.40 6.73 -19.97
N ALA A 83 1.97 5.54 -20.40
CA ALA A 83 2.74 4.32 -20.32
C ALA A 83 3.93 4.44 -21.27
N THR A 84 4.97 5.16 -20.85
CA THR A 84 6.32 4.83 -21.29
C THR A 84 6.56 3.38 -20.86
N GLU A 85 7.21 2.56 -21.70
CA GLU A 85 7.63 1.17 -21.43
C GLU A 85 8.63 1.05 -20.26
N GLN A 86 8.46 1.82 -19.20
CA GLN A 86 9.17 1.66 -17.95
C GLN A 86 8.66 0.37 -17.31
N MET A 87 9.56 -0.61 -17.20
CA MET A 87 9.38 -1.78 -16.35
C MET A 87 8.73 -1.35 -15.04
N GLY A 88 7.46 -1.75 -14.85
CA GLY A 88 6.71 -1.51 -13.63
C GLY A 88 7.42 -2.09 -12.40
N PRO A 89 6.92 -1.80 -11.19
CA PRO A 89 7.62 -2.22 -9.97
C PRO A 89 7.80 -3.74 -9.92
N THR A 90 8.87 -4.20 -9.28
CA THR A 90 9.03 -5.62 -8.96
C THR A 90 8.17 -5.98 -7.75
N LEU A 91 7.90 -7.28 -7.54
CA LEU A 91 7.22 -7.74 -6.33
C LEU A 91 7.97 -7.28 -5.07
N GLU A 92 9.29 -7.42 -5.10
CA GLU A 92 10.16 -7.02 -4.00
C GLU A 92 10.11 -5.51 -3.74
N GLU A 93 10.02 -4.69 -4.79
CA GLU A 93 9.85 -3.24 -4.66
C GLU A 93 8.53 -2.91 -3.95
N LEU A 94 7.42 -3.54 -4.34
CA LEU A 94 6.14 -3.34 -3.68
C LEU A 94 6.12 -3.83 -2.23
N GLN A 95 6.77 -4.97 -1.94
CA GLN A 95 6.93 -5.46 -0.57
C GLN A 95 7.74 -4.46 0.27
N GLY A 96 8.84 -3.92 -0.29
CA GLY A 96 9.65 -2.91 0.36
C GLY A 96 8.89 -1.61 0.61
N GLU A 97 8.07 -1.16 -0.35
CA GLU A 97 7.23 0.04 -0.20
C GLU A 97 6.16 -0.14 0.89
N ALA A 98 5.51 -1.30 0.94
CA ALA A 98 4.54 -1.62 1.99
C ALA A 98 5.23 -1.71 3.36
N ALA A 99 6.39 -2.38 3.45
CA ALA A 99 7.16 -2.48 4.70
C ALA A 99 7.65 -1.11 5.19
N ALA A 100 8.04 -0.21 4.27
CA ALA A 100 8.45 1.15 4.62
C ALA A 100 7.27 1.99 5.12
N SER A 101 6.06 1.67 4.69
CA SER A 101 4.87 2.43 5.09
C SER A 101 4.29 1.96 6.42
N GLU A 102 4.62 0.75 6.88
CA GLU A 102 4.12 0.17 8.12
C GLU A 102 4.16 1.11 9.33
N PRO A 103 5.34 1.61 9.77
CA PRO A 103 5.39 2.51 10.93
C PRO A 103 4.56 3.79 10.71
N LEU A 104 4.53 4.31 9.49
CA LEU A 104 3.80 5.53 9.16
C LEU A 104 2.28 5.35 9.25
N THR A 105 1.75 4.16 8.91
CA THR A 105 0.33 3.88 9.08
C THR A 105 -0.05 3.78 10.57
N TRP A 106 0.83 3.23 11.41
CA TRP A 106 0.60 3.15 12.85
C TRP A 106 0.63 4.53 13.49
N LEU A 107 1.60 5.37 13.09
CA LEU A 107 1.71 6.74 13.58
C LEU A 107 0.49 7.58 13.22
N GLU A 108 0.02 7.53 11.96
CA GLU A 108 -1.20 8.22 11.52
C GLU A 108 -2.40 7.84 12.42
N ALA A 109 -2.62 6.54 12.62
CA ALA A 109 -3.73 6.07 13.43
C ALA A 109 -3.60 6.47 14.91
N ALA A 110 -2.39 6.44 15.48
CA ALA A 110 -2.14 6.88 16.86
C ALA A 110 -2.48 8.37 17.04
N VAL A 111 -1.98 9.22 16.15
CA VAL A 111 -2.25 10.66 16.14
C VAL A 111 -3.74 10.94 15.97
N PHE A 112 -4.40 10.23 15.05
CA PHE A 112 -5.84 10.35 14.85
C PHE A 112 -6.62 10.05 16.12
N PHE A 113 -6.36 8.91 16.79
CA PHE A 113 -7.11 8.55 18.00
C PHE A 113 -6.81 9.48 19.17
N TRP A 114 -5.58 9.98 19.34
CA TRP A 114 -5.30 11.00 20.35
C TRP A 114 -6.03 12.30 20.07
N PHE A 115 -6.03 12.78 18.82
CA PHE A 115 -6.82 13.93 18.44
C PHE A 115 -8.31 13.71 18.73
N ALA A 116 -8.83 12.54 18.39
CA ALA A 116 -10.22 12.17 18.65
C ALA A 116 -10.54 12.22 20.16
N THR A 117 -9.64 11.77 21.06
CA THR A 117 -9.89 11.84 22.51
C THR A 117 -10.08 13.28 23.03
N VAL A 118 -9.48 14.26 22.36
CA VAL A 118 -9.62 15.69 22.69
C VAL A 118 -10.91 16.24 22.10
N GLU A 119 -11.20 15.92 20.83
CA GLU A 119 -12.38 16.44 20.12
C GLU A 119 -13.71 15.84 20.60
N TYR A 120 -13.70 14.57 21.02
CA TYR A 120 -14.90 13.92 21.55
C TYR A 120 -14.62 13.27 22.92
N PRO A 121 -14.57 14.08 24.00
CA PRO A 121 -14.21 13.61 25.33
C PRO A 121 -15.10 12.49 25.88
N SER A 122 -16.37 12.43 25.44
CA SER A 122 -17.31 11.37 25.83
C SER A 122 -16.89 9.97 25.34
N GLN A 123 -16.08 9.90 24.29
CA GLN A 123 -15.55 8.66 23.70
C GLN A 123 -14.08 8.41 24.06
N ALA A 124 -13.47 9.27 24.88
CA ALA A 124 -12.04 9.20 25.19
C ALA A 124 -11.62 7.86 25.83
N ASN A 125 -12.49 7.24 26.63
CA ASN A 125 -12.23 5.94 27.24
C ASN A 125 -12.16 4.80 26.21
N GLU A 126 -12.80 4.94 25.05
CA GLU A 126 -12.73 3.97 23.95
C GLU A 126 -11.50 4.21 23.08
N TRP A 127 -11.23 5.47 22.73
CA TRP A 127 -10.16 5.80 21.78
C TRP A 127 -8.77 5.91 22.38
N GLY A 128 -8.66 6.27 23.66
CA GLY A 128 -7.37 6.33 24.37
C GLY A 128 -6.59 5.01 24.30
N PRO A 129 -7.20 3.86 24.61
CA PRO A 129 -6.57 2.55 24.44
C PRO A 129 -6.14 2.26 23.00
N LEU A 130 -6.95 2.65 22.01
CA LEU A 130 -6.60 2.49 20.59
C LEU A 130 -5.38 3.33 20.23
N ALA A 131 -5.33 4.60 20.64
CA ALA A 131 -4.18 5.47 20.39
C ALA A 131 -2.88 4.88 20.94
N LEU A 132 -2.92 4.38 22.17
CA LEU A 132 -1.76 3.77 22.83
C LEU A 132 -1.31 2.50 22.12
N ASP A 133 -2.24 1.63 21.72
CA ASP A 133 -1.91 0.42 20.97
C ASP A 133 -1.23 0.74 19.63
N ARG A 134 -1.78 1.69 18.85
CA ARG A 134 -1.18 2.10 17.58
C ARG A 134 0.19 2.76 17.78
N TRP A 135 0.37 3.53 18.84
CA TRP A 135 1.67 4.10 19.21
C TRP A 135 2.71 3.02 19.52
N ASN A 136 2.33 1.99 20.28
CA ASN A 136 3.24 0.88 20.57
C ASN A 136 3.64 0.11 19.31
N ASN A 137 2.71 -0.09 18.37
CA ASN A 137 3.02 -0.68 17.07
C ASN A 137 3.95 0.20 16.23
N TYR A 138 3.78 1.53 16.26
CA TYR A 138 4.72 2.46 15.65
C TYR A 138 6.13 2.29 16.23
N LEU A 139 6.28 2.32 17.55
CA LEU A 139 7.59 2.16 18.20
C LEU A 139 8.23 0.80 17.86
N ALA A 140 7.42 -0.27 17.81
CA ALA A 140 7.89 -1.60 17.43
C ALA A 140 8.37 -1.71 15.98
N THR A 141 7.96 -0.80 15.09
CA THR A 141 8.20 -0.88 13.65
C THR A 141 8.98 0.30 13.07
N ALA A 142 9.23 1.35 13.84
CA ALA A 142 9.94 2.56 13.40
C ALA A 142 11.33 2.26 12.82
N HIS A 143 12.06 1.31 13.41
CA HIS A 143 13.38 0.88 12.94
C HIS A 143 13.38 0.33 11.50
N LYS A 144 12.23 -0.08 10.95
CA LYS A 144 12.13 -0.65 9.59
C LYS A 144 12.52 0.34 8.50
N ILE A 145 12.32 1.65 8.74
CA ILE A 145 12.60 2.73 7.78
C ILE A 145 13.92 3.46 8.02
N GLU A 146 14.63 3.13 9.08
CA GLU A 146 15.95 3.69 9.37
C GLU A 146 17.02 3.17 8.39
N GLU A 147 18.19 3.79 8.40
CA GLU A 147 19.33 3.31 7.62
C GLU A 147 19.69 1.88 8.04
N GLY A 148 19.78 0.97 7.05
CA GLY A 148 19.98 -0.46 7.30
C GLY A 148 18.73 -1.23 7.76
N GLY A 149 17.60 -0.54 7.98
CA GLY A 149 16.31 -1.16 8.27
C GLY A 149 15.82 -2.04 7.13
N VAL A 150 15.01 -3.06 7.45
CA VAL A 150 14.58 -4.09 6.48
C VAL A 150 13.92 -3.48 5.24
N ALA A 151 13.08 -2.46 5.40
CA ALA A 151 12.40 -1.83 4.27
C ALA A 151 13.37 -1.01 3.41
N ALA A 152 14.29 -0.28 4.04
CA ALA A 152 15.33 0.47 3.34
C ALA A 152 16.23 -0.45 2.49
N VAL A 153 16.68 -1.56 3.07
CA VAL A 153 17.51 -2.57 2.38
C VAL A 153 16.76 -3.22 1.23
N MET A 154 15.50 -3.62 1.42
CA MET A 154 14.68 -4.22 0.36
C MET A 154 14.48 -3.27 -0.81
N LEU A 155 14.12 -2.01 -0.52
CA LEU A 155 13.91 -0.99 -1.55
C LEU A 155 15.20 -0.69 -2.32
N GLU A 156 16.33 -0.56 -1.62
CA GLU A 156 17.60 -0.33 -2.27
C GLU A 156 17.99 -1.50 -3.18
N ARG A 157 17.86 -2.73 -2.69
CA ARG A 157 18.15 -3.95 -3.46
C ARG A 157 17.26 -4.05 -4.71
N ALA A 158 15.95 -3.87 -4.56
CA ALA A 158 15.00 -3.92 -5.67
C ALA A 158 15.30 -2.84 -6.73
N ARG A 159 15.60 -1.61 -6.29
CA ARG A 159 15.93 -0.49 -7.20
C ARG A 159 17.26 -0.69 -7.92
N ARG A 160 18.27 -1.23 -7.24
CA ARG A 160 19.57 -1.59 -7.87
C ARG A 160 19.38 -2.66 -8.95
N GLN A 161 18.62 -3.71 -8.67
CA GLN A 161 18.32 -4.75 -9.66
C GLN A 161 17.58 -4.19 -10.88
N ARG A 162 16.62 -3.28 -10.66
CA ARG A 162 15.88 -2.63 -11.75
C ARG A 162 16.78 -1.78 -12.63
N ARG A 163 17.69 -1.00 -12.04
CA ARG A 163 18.70 -0.21 -12.78
C ARG A 163 19.63 -1.11 -13.58
N GLY A 164 20.14 -2.20 -12.99
CA GLY A 164 21.03 -3.14 -13.67
C GLY A 164 20.40 -3.85 -14.87
N LYS A 165 19.09 -4.12 -14.83
CA LYS A 165 18.35 -4.69 -15.98
C LYS A 165 18.12 -3.69 -17.12
N GLY A 166 18.12 -2.39 -16.83
CA GLY A 166 18.00 -1.33 -17.85
C GLY A 166 19.28 -1.10 -18.65
N THR A 167 20.45 -1.34 -18.06
CA THR A 167 21.76 -1.03 -18.68
C THR A 167 22.22 -2.06 -19.72
N ILE A 168 21.75 -3.30 -19.67
CA ILE A 168 22.18 -4.36 -20.61
C ILE A 168 21.51 -4.20 -22.00
N ALA A 169 20.44 -3.40 -22.11
CA ALA A 169 19.66 -3.27 -23.34
C ALA A 169 20.25 -2.27 -24.38
N THR A 170 21.37 -1.60 -24.13
CA THR A 170 21.93 -0.57 -25.04
C THR A 170 23.32 -0.88 -25.60
N SER A 171 23.87 -2.07 -25.39
CA SER A 171 25.22 -2.44 -25.86
C SER A 171 25.21 -3.51 -26.96
N SER A 172 24.33 -3.37 -27.94
CA SER A 172 24.39 -4.15 -29.19
C SER A 172 23.78 -3.39 -30.36
N VAL A 173 24.39 -2.29 -30.76
CA VAL A 173 24.36 -1.82 -32.15
C VAL A 173 25.76 -1.24 -32.43
N ASP A 174 26.51 -2.02 -33.20
CA ASP A 174 27.71 -1.75 -34.02
C ASP A 174 28.91 -1.01 -33.43
#